data_AF-A0A4V2BJH0-F1
#
_entry.id   AF-A0A4V2BJH0-F1
#
_cell.length_a   1.000
_cell.length_b   1.000
_cell.length_c   1.000
_cell.angle_alpha   90.00
_cell.angle_beta   90.00
_cell.angle_gamma   90.00
#
_symmetry.space_group_name_H-M   'P 1'
#
loop_
_entity.id
_entity.type
_entity.pdbx_description
1 polymer ?
#
loop_
_entity_poly.entity_id
_entity_poly.type
_entity_poly.pdbx_seq_one_letter_code
_entity_poly.pdbx_strand_id
1 'polypeptide(L)'
;MKQTCLTRMRSAAGRLLPGRRLRALRCWRDAGTFRPDDTGVARNRLDDALKFDAHGATLTYWQFLRVATERMERSNDLYSLVRDGKLLVFCWMAIGGAAMIPQELQLLATQPGSAVFLFGLYMHPEMAKNEHLRSFLQHILCELQRRAPGRQLYLQCRLDQELEQVFRESGFEDALGTPPGLPQWVSGAAAPAQAGPAPEQDRS
;
A
#
# COMPACT_ATOMS: atom_id res chain seq x y z
N MET A 1 -34.00 2.71 -21.86
CA MET A 1 -33.40 2.41 -20.55
C MET A 1 -31.91 2.19 -20.75
N LYS A 2 -31.07 3.10 -20.22
CA LYS A 2 -29.61 3.16 -20.47
C LYS A 2 -28.87 2.53 -19.29
N GLN A 3 -28.36 1.31 -19.44
CA GLN A 3 -27.57 0.60 -18.41
C GLN A 3 -26.18 0.14 -18.89
N THR A 4 -25.65 0.71 -19.98
CA THR A 4 -24.45 0.16 -20.64
C THR A 4 -23.16 0.97 -20.45
N CYS A 5 -23.12 2.01 -19.59
CA CYS A 5 -21.98 2.93 -19.55
C CYS A 5 -21.05 2.82 -18.32
N LEU A 6 -21.33 1.93 -17.36
CA LEU A 6 -20.54 1.83 -16.12
C LEU A 6 -19.50 0.69 -16.08
N THR A 7 -19.50 -0.22 -17.06
CA THR A 7 -18.64 -1.43 -17.00
C THR A 7 -17.27 -1.25 -17.66
N ARG A 8 -16.99 -0.13 -18.33
CA ARG A 8 -15.72 0.09 -19.07
C ARG A 8 -14.67 0.96 -18.37
N MET A 9 -14.88 1.34 -17.11
CA MET A 9 -13.87 1.98 -16.27
C MET A 9 -13.24 1.01 -15.24
N ARG A 10 -13.40 -0.31 -15.43
CA ARG A 10 -12.82 -1.32 -14.52
C ARG A 10 -11.30 -1.48 -14.61
N SER A 11 -10.62 -0.86 -15.56
CA SER A 11 -9.16 -0.83 -15.59
C SER A 11 -8.64 0.30 -16.48
N ALA A 12 -8.78 1.55 -16.01
CA ALA A 12 -7.91 2.64 -16.50
C ALA A 12 -6.53 2.61 -15.80
N ALA A 13 -6.23 1.52 -15.08
CA ALA A 13 -4.90 1.21 -14.57
C ALA A 13 -4.14 0.43 -15.66
N GLY A 14 -3.31 1.16 -16.39
CA GLY A 14 -2.18 0.57 -17.12
C GLY A 14 -2.47 0.08 -18.52
N ARG A 15 -2.21 0.94 -19.52
CA ARG A 15 -1.50 0.41 -20.69
C ARG A 15 -0.15 -0.10 -20.19
N LEU A 16 0.02 -1.42 -20.24
CA LEU A 16 1.28 -2.07 -20.00
C LEU A 16 2.29 -1.55 -21.03
N LEU A 17 3.15 -0.61 -20.64
CA LEU A 17 4.46 -0.49 -21.29
C LEU A 17 5.09 -1.90 -21.29
N PRO A 18 5.44 -2.46 -22.46
CA PRO A 18 6.05 -3.78 -22.52
C PRO A 18 7.33 -3.78 -21.67
N GLY A 19 7.44 -4.74 -20.75
CA GLY A 19 8.63 -4.96 -19.92
C GLY A 19 8.54 -4.55 -18.44
N ARG A 20 7.56 -3.76 -18.00
CA ARG A 20 7.41 -3.40 -16.56
C ARG A 20 6.42 -4.31 -15.85
N ARG A 21 6.89 -5.14 -14.91
CA ARG A 21 6.05 -6.04 -14.08
C ARG A 21 5.41 -5.27 -12.93
N LEU A 22 4.10 -5.47 -12.76
CA LEU A 22 3.39 -5.08 -11.54
C LEU A 22 3.83 -6.01 -10.42
N ARG A 23 4.22 -5.47 -9.27
CA ARG A 23 4.66 -6.27 -8.12
C ARG A 23 3.89 -5.88 -6.88
N ALA A 24 3.60 -6.87 -6.05
CA ALA A 24 3.19 -6.66 -4.67
C ALA A 24 4.45 -6.71 -3.82
N LEU A 25 4.75 -5.60 -3.16
CA LEU A 25 5.85 -5.48 -2.21
C LEU A 25 5.29 -5.51 -0.78
N ARG A 26 6.04 -6.06 0.16
CA ARG A 26 5.70 -6.13 1.58
C ARG A 26 6.76 -5.44 2.42
N CYS A 27 6.37 -4.63 3.39
CA CYS A 27 7.29 -3.99 4.32
C CYS A 27 7.03 -4.46 5.75
N TRP A 28 8.09 -4.88 6.45
CA TRP A 28 8.06 -5.32 7.86
C TRP A 28 8.84 -4.41 8.80
N ARG A 29 9.61 -3.47 8.25
CA ARG A 29 10.55 -2.70 9.04
C ARG A 29 9.78 -1.70 9.89
N ASP A 30 9.98 -1.72 11.21
CA ASP A 30 9.63 -0.58 12.06
C ASP A 30 10.32 0.66 11.50
N ALA A 31 9.52 1.62 11.05
CA ALA A 31 10.03 2.92 10.68
C ALA A 31 10.63 3.45 11.97
N GLY A 32 11.96 3.48 12.02
CA GLY A 32 12.70 3.65 13.26
C GLY A 32 12.45 5.02 13.89
N THR A 33 13.50 5.71 14.32
CA THR A 33 13.36 7.06 14.89
C THR A 33 13.06 8.15 13.85
N PHE A 34 12.57 7.78 12.65
CA PHE A 34 12.20 8.75 11.62
C PHE A 34 11.12 9.66 12.18
N ARG A 35 11.48 10.93 12.40
CA ARG A 35 10.50 11.97 12.64
C ARG A 35 10.02 12.41 11.28
N PRO A 36 8.71 12.29 10.99
CA PRO A 36 8.17 12.96 9.82
C PRO A 36 8.42 14.44 10.02
N ASP A 37 9.45 14.96 9.37
CA ASP A 37 9.60 16.39 9.16
C ASP A 37 8.37 16.90 8.41
N ASP A 38 8.28 18.22 8.22
CA ASP A 38 7.22 18.86 7.44
C ASP A 38 7.39 18.55 5.94
N THR A 39 7.29 17.27 5.60
CA THR A 39 7.51 16.70 4.28
C THR A 39 6.47 17.19 3.28
N GLY A 40 5.44 17.92 3.74
CA GLY A 40 4.32 18.37 2.92
C GLY A 40 3.42 17.22 2.47
N VAL A 41 3.58 16.03 3.07
CA VAL A 41 2.71 14.89 2.80
C VAL A 41 1.40 15.07 3.52
N ALA A 42 0.32 14.92 2.78
CA ALA A 42 -1.03 15.11 3.24
C ALA A 42 -1.88 13.87 3.01
N ARG A 43 -2.93 13.73 3.82
CA ARG A 43 -3.93 12.66 3.69
C ARG A 43 -5.31 13.27 3.45
N ASN A 44 -6.01 12.77 2.44
CA ASN A 44 -7.39 13.14 2.08
C ASN A 44 -7.60 14.65 1.85
N ARG A 45 -6.58 15.35 1.33
CA ARG A 45 -6.72 16.76 0.95
C ARG A 45 -7.20 16.87 -0.49
N LEU A 46 -8.47 17.20 -0.67
CA LEU A 46 -9.05 17.40 -2.00
C LEU A 46 -8.36 18.53 -2.77
N ASP A 47 -7.92 19.58 -2.06
CA ASP A 47 -7.17 20.69 -2.66
C ASP A 47 -5.91 20.22 -3.38
N ASP A 48 -5.23 19.18 -2.88
CA ASP A 48 -4.05 18.60 -3.51
C ASP A 48 -4.42 17.85 -4.79
N ALA A 49 -5.56 17.17 -4.82
CA ALA A 49 -6.06 16.51 -6.02
C ALA A 49 -6.36 17.52 -7.14
N LEU A 50 -6.81 18.74 -6.79
CA LEU A 50 -7.01 19.82 -7.75
C LEU A 50 -5.70 20.33 -8.37
N LYS A 51 -4.54 20.01 -7.77
CA LYS A 51 -3.20 20.33 -8.28
C LYS A 51 -2.63 19.27 -9.23
N PHE A 52 -3.41 18.26 -9.60
CA PHE A 52 -2.99 17.24 -10.56
C PHE A 52 -2.69 17.86 -11.94
N ASP A 53 -1.49 17.61 -12.43
CA ASP A 53 -1.09 17.92 -13.80
C ASP A 53 -1.09 16.63 -14.62
N ALA A 54 -1.81 16.66 -15.74
CA ALA A 54 -1.93 15.50 -16.64
C ALA A 54 -0.68 15.31 -17.53
N HIS A 55 0.30 16.22 -17.47
CA HIS A 55 1.53 16.09 -18.25
C HIS A 55 2.28 14.80 -17.91
N GLY A 56 2.44 13.93 -18.91
CA GLY A 56 3.06 12.60 -18.74
C GLY A 56 2.20 11.56 -18.02
N ALA A 57 0.98 11.90 -17.61
CA ALA A 57 0.05 10.95 -16.98
C ALA A 57 -0.77 10.18 -18.02
N THR A 58 -1.24 8.99 -17.63
CA THR A 58 -2.17 8.20 -18.47
C THR A 58 -3.63 8.68 -18.38
N LEU A 59 -3.95 9.48 -17.36
CA LEU A 59 -5.29 10.00 -17.10
C LEU A 59 -5.34 11.49 -17.44
N THR A 60 -6.48 11.94 -17.96
CA THR A 60 -6.75 13.37 -18.03
C THR A 60 -7.11 13.93 -16.65
N TYR A 61 -7.05 15.26 -16.50
CA TYR A 61 -7.41 15.95 -15.27
C TYR A 61 -8.79 15.54 -14.73
N TRP A 62 -9.82 15.60 -15.58
CA TRP A 62 -11.19 15.26 -15.19
C TRP A 62 -11.37 13.77 -14.86
N GLN A 63 -10.65 12.89 -15.55
CA GLN A 63 -10.65 11.46 -15.22
C GLN A 63 -10.02 11.20 -13.86
N PHE A 64 -8.90 11.86 -13.56
CA PHE A 64 -8.25 11.77 -12.26
C PHE A 64 -9.16 12.28 -11.15
N LEU A 65 -9.75 13.48 -11.28
CA LEU A 65 -10.64 14.03 -10.26
C LEU A 65 -11.84 13.12 -9.99
N ARG A 66 -12.48 12.61 -11.04
CA ARG A 66 -13.58 11.66 -10.90
C ARG A 66 -13.16 10.42 -10.12
N VAL A 67 -12.01 9.83 -10.45
CA VAL A 67 -11.46 8.66 -9.74
C VAL A 67 -11.14 9.01 -8.30
N ALA A 68 -10.60 10.21 -8.05
CA ALA A 68 -10.23 10.64 -6.72
C ALA A 68 -11.45 10.78 -5.81
N THR A 69 -12.49 11.48 -6.26
CA THR A 69 -13.75 11.63 -5.53
C THR A 69 -14.40 10.27 -5.27
N GLU A 70 -14.55 9.42 -6.29
CA GLU A 70 -15.16 8.09 -6.14
C GLU A 70 -14.40 7.20 -5.13
N ARG A 71 -13.08 7.27 -5.11
CA ARG A 71 -12.26 6.48 -4.18
C ARG A 71 -12.34 6.99 -2.76
N MET A 72 -12.30 8.32 -2.55
CA MET A 72 -12.44 8.92 -1.23
C MET A 72 -13.83 8.64 -0.63
N GLU A 73 -14.90 8.71 -1.44
CA GLU A 73 -16.26 8.33 -1.02
C GLU A 73 -16.36 6.86 -0.59
N ARG A 74 -15.51 5.99 -1.15
CA ARG A 74 -15.43 4.56 -0.82
C ARG A 74 -14.37 4.22 0.22
N SER A 75 -13.98 5.19 1.04
CA SER A 75 -13.07 5.02 2.18
C SER A 75 -11.65 4.57 1.78
N ASN A 76 -11.22 4.86 0.55
CA ASN A 76 -9.78 4.82 0.24
C ASN A 76 -9.17 6.17 0.62
N ASP A 77 -8.07 6.12 1.35
CA ASP A 77 -7.33 7.32 1.72
C ASP A 77 -6.41 7.73 0.56
N LEU A 78 -6.42 9.02 0.19
CA LEU A 78 -5.46 9.63 -0.73
C LEU A 78 -4.27 10.15 0.08
N TYR A 79 -3.07 9.65 -0.20
CA TYR A 79 -1.83 10.28 0.26
C TYR A 79 -1.26 11.10 -0.89
N SER A 80 -0.92 12.36 -0.63
CA SER A 80 -0.47 13.33 -1.62
C SER A 80 0.77 14.07 -1.16
N LEU A 81 1.64 14.45 -2.11
CA LEU A 81 2.72 15.40 -1.92
C LEU A 81 2.60 16.49 -2.98
N VAL A 82 2.38 17.73 -2.54
CA VAL A 82 2.32 18.91 -3.41
C VAL A 82 3.54 19.78 -3.20
N ARG A 83 4.17 20.20 -4.29
CA ARG A 83 5.24 21.22 -4.31
C ARG A 83 5.03 22.16 -5.49
N ASP A 84 5.32 23.44 -5.28
CA ASP A 84 5.19 24.48 -6.32
C ASP A 84 3.82 24.49 -7.01
N GLY A 85 2.76 24.20 -6.24
CA GLY A 85 1.38 24.17 -6.72
C GLY A 85 1.03 22.96 -7.60
N LYS A 86 1.89 21.94 -7.69
CA LYS A 86 1.66 20.72 -8.46
C LYS A 86 1.64 19.48 -7.57
N LEU A 87 0.76 18.54 -7.88
CA LEU A 87 0.74 17.22 -7.27
C LEU A 87 1.92 16.39 -7.80
N LEU A 88 2.99 16.29 -7.02
CA LEU A 88 4.20 15.57 -7.43
C LEU A 88 4.05 14.06 -7.28
N VAL A 89 3.44 13.61 -6.19
CA VAL A 89 3.24 12.18 -5.91
C VAL A 89 1.88 11.99 -5.28
N PHE A 90 1.22 10.89 -5.63
CA PHE A 90 0.15 10.37 -4.79
C PHE A 90 0.12 8.85 -4.78
N CYS A 91 -0.47 8.28 -3.74
CA CYS A 91 -0.92 6.89 -3.75
C CYS A 91 -2.24 6.74 -2.99
N TRP A 92 -2.97 5.69 -3.29
CA TRP A 92 -4.16 5.29 -2.57
C TRP A 92 -3.80 4.31 -1.46
N MET A 93 -4.47 4.44 -0.32
CA MET A 93 -4.39 3.51 0.80
C MET A 93 -5.78 2.92 1.07
N ALA A 94 -5.81 1.61 1.27
CA ALA A 94 -6.98 0.88 1.73
C ALA A 94 -6.61 -0.03 2.89
N ILE A 95 -7.55 -0.23 3.82
CA ILE A 95 -7.38 -1.14 4.95
C ILE A 95 -8.32 -2.34 4.77
N GLY A 96 -7.77 -3.55 4.83
CA GLY A 96 -8.54 -4.80 4.72
C GLY A 96 -9.20 -5.01 3.35
N GLY A 97 -10.30 -5.77 3.33
CA GLY A 97 -11.09 -6.08 2.13
C GLY A 97 -11.92 -4.92 1.58
N ALA A 98 -11.43 -3.68 1.65
CA ALA A 98 -12.12 -2.51 1.13
C ALA A 98 -12.50 -2.72 -0.35
N ALA A 99 -13.68 -2.21 -0.73
CA ALA A 99 -14.38 -2.57 -1.96
C ALA A 99 -13.65 -2.23 -3.29
N MET A 100 -12.53 -1.50 -3.24
CA MET A 100 -11.85 -0.93 -4.41
C MET A 100 -10.34 -1.14 -4.40
N ILE A 101 -9.88 -2.28 -3.89
CA ILE A 101 -8.49 -2.71 -4.13
C ILE A 101 -8.35 -3.40 -5.50
N PRO A 102 -7.22 -3.19 -6.20
CA PRO A 102 -6.86 -3.91 -7.43
C PRO A 102 -6.99 -5.42 -7.26
N GLN A 103 -7.38 -6.12 -8.33
CA GLN A 103 -7.64 -7.57 -8.29
C GLN A 103 -6.42 -8.37 -7.82
N GLU A 104 -5.22 -7.91 -8.14
CA GLU A 104 -3.96 -8.55 -7.75
C GLU A 104 -3.73 -8.47 -6.23
N LEU A 105 -4.29 -7.46 -5.56
CA LEU A 105 -4.24 -7.31 -4.11
C LEU A 105 -5.41 -8.02 -3.40
N GLN A 106 -6.49 -8.36 -4.11
CA GLN A 106 -7.63 -9.06 -3.51
C GLN A 106 -7.25 -10.43 -2.94
N LEU A 107 -6.32 -11.14 -3.59
CA LEU A 107 -5.78 -12.41 -3.10
C LEU A 107 -5.02 -12.27 -1.78
N LEU A 108 -4.45 -11.10 -1.52
CA LEU A 108 -3.75 -10.80 -0.27
C LEU A 108 -4.73 -10.33 0.81
N ALA A 109 -5.85 -9.71 0.41
CA ALA A 109 -6.90 -9.25 1.30
C ALA A 109 -7.73 -10.38 1.93
N THR A 110 -7.67 -11.61 1.39
CA THR A 110 -8.32 -12.78 2.01
C THR A 110 -7.52 -13.35 3.18
N GLN A 111 -6.28 -12.91 3.40
CA GLN A 111 -5.48 -13.39 4.53
C GLN A 111 -6.04 -12.85 5.86
N PRO A 112 -6.08 -13.68 6.93
CA PRO A 112 -6.52 -13.24 8.24
C PRO A 112 -5.57 -12.18 8.78
N GLY A 113 -6.09 -10.95 8.89
CA GLY A 113 -5.32 -9.79 9.30
C GLY A 113 -5.77 -8.56 8.53
N SER A 114 -5.94 -7.45 9.21
CA SER A 114 -6.25 -6.15 8.59
C SER A 114 -5.00 -5.61 7.89
N ALA A 115 -4.66 -6.16 6.73
CA ALA A 115 -3.58 -5.67 5.91
C ALA A 115 -3.83 -4.23 5.45
N VAL A 116 -2.76 -3.49 5.20
CA VAL A 116 -2.82 -2.16 4.58
C VAL A 116 -2.32 -2.26 3.15
N PHE A 117 -3.08 -1.73 2.21
CA PHE A 117 -2.79 -1.78 0.78
C PHE A 117 -2.51 -0.38 0.27
N LEU A 118 -1.30 -0.17 -0.25
CA LEU A 118 -0.92 0.99 -1.02
C LEU A 118 -0.99 0.67 -2.52
N PHE A 119 -1.60 1.51 -3.33
CA PHE A 119 -1.75 1.24 -4.77
C PHE A 119 -1.97 2.51 -5.59
N GLY A 120 -1.85 2.36 -6.91
CA GLY A 120 -2.04 3.47 -7.85
C GLY A 120 -1.04 4.60 -7.63
N LEU A 121 0.21 4.26 -7.29
CA LEU A 121 1.30 5.22 -7.15
C LEU A 121 1.48 5.99 -8.46
N TYR A 122 1.44 7.31 -8.36
CA TYR A 122 1.71 8.25 -9.43
C TYR A 122 2.90 9.11 -9.04
N MET A 123 3.73 9.45 -10.04
CA MET A 123 4.85 10.37 -9.90
C MET A 123 4.82 11.33 -11.09
N HIS A 124 4.88 12.62 -10.81
CA HIS A 124 4.95 13.66 -11.82
C HIS A 124 6.31 13.64 -12.53
N PRO A 125 6.41 13.90 -13.85
CA PRO A 125 7.69 13.87 -14.57
C PRO A 125 8.75 14.84 -14.04
N GLU A 126 8.34 15.96 -13.45
CA GLU A 126 9.26 16.93 -12.81
C GLU A 126 9.81 16.44 -11.46
N MET A 127 9.39 15.26 -10.99
CA MET A 127 9.97 14.62 -9.82
C MET A 127 11.36 14.07 -10.15
N ALA A 128 12.35 14.96 -10.25
CA ALA A 128 13.71 14.62 -10.64
C ALA A 128 14.52 13.89 -9.55
N LYS A 129 13.99 13.76 -8.32
CA LYS A 129 14.72 13.23 -7.16
C LYS A 129 13.95 12.14 -6.45
N ASN A 130 14.54 10.94 -6.41
CA ASN A 130 14.08 9.82 -5.59
C ASN A 130 14.01 10.14 -4.09
N GLU A 131 14.72 11.17 -3.62
CA GLU A 131 14.70 11.62 -2.23
C GLU A 131 13.29 12.05 -1.79
N HIS A 132 12.52 12.69 -2.67
CA HIS A 132 11.13 13.05 -2.37
C HIS A 132 10.24 11.81 -2.28
N LEU A 133 10.47 10.81 -3.13
CA LEU A 133 9.70 9.56 -3.10
C LEU A 133 10.03 8.79 -1.82
N ARG A 134 11.31 8.69 -1.48
CA ARG A 134 11.77 8.04 -0.25
C ARG A 134 11.16 8.73 0.98
N SER A 135 11.19 10.05 1.04
CA SER A 135 10.60 10.83 2.13
C SER A 135 9.08 10.65 2.20
N PHE A 136 8.40 10.62 1.04
CA PHE A 136 6.96 10.36 0.95
C PHE A 136 6.60 8.98 1.50
N LEU A 137 7.31 7.93 1.06
CA LEU A 137 7.10 6.57 1.53
C LEU A 137 7.41 6.43 3.02
N GLN A 138 8.52 7.00 3.49
CA GLN A 138 8.89 6.98 4.91
C GLN A 138 7.82 7.65 5.78
N HIS A 139 7.27 8.78 5.35
CA HIS A 139 6.17 9.46 6.04
C HIS A 139 4.94 8.54 6.15
N ILE A 140 4.52 7.94 5.03
CA ILE A 140 3.38 7.00 5.02
C ILE A 140 3.64 5.80 5.94
N LEU A 141 4.82 5.19 5.87
CA LEU A 141 5.18 4.05 6.72
C LEU A 141 5.11 4.41 8.21
N CYS A 142 5.67 5.56 8.61
CA CYS A 142 5.61 6.03 10.00
C CYS A 142 4.17 6.28 10.47
N GLU A 143 3.36 6.93 9.63
CA GLU A 143 1.96 7.20 9.96
C GLU A 143 1.15 5.92 10.11
N LEU A 144 1.34 4.96 9.19
CA LEU A 144 0.63 3.69 9.20
C LEU A 144 1.03 2.81 10.39
N GLN A 145 2.31 2.78 10.76
CA GLN A 145 2.75 2.04 11.94
C GLN A 145 2.19 2.62 13.25
N ARG A 146 2.11 3.95 13.35
CA ARG A 146 1.47 4.60 14.50
C ARG A 146 -0.02 4.26 14.63
N ARG A 147 -0.73 4.20 13.51
CA ARG A 147 -2.19 3.94 13.51
C ARG A 147 -2.56 2.47 13.54
N ALA A 148 -1.66 1.64 13.06
CA ALA A 148 -1.94 0.28 12.65
C ALA A 148 -0.73 -0.63 12.97
N PRO A 149 -0.23 -0.63 14.22
CA PRO A 149 0.99 -1.34 14.59
C PRO A 149 0.85 -2.85 14.32
N GLY A 150 1.92 -3.47 13.83
CA GLY A 150 1.98 -4.91 13.53
C GLY A 150 1.20 -5.36 12.28
N ARG A 151 0.55 -4.46 11.55
CA ARG A 151 -0.14 -4.82 10.30
C ARG A 151 0.83 -4.94 9.13
N GLN A 152 0.61 -5.97 8.31
CA GLN A 152 1.35 -6.12 7.07
C GLN A 152 0.93 -5.04 6.08
N LEU A 153 1.93 -4.40 5.48
CA LEU A 153 1.74 -3.41 4.44
C LEU A 153 2.10 -4.01 3.10
N TYR A 154 1.18 -3.95 2.15
CA TYR A 154 1.38 -4.34 0.77
C TYR A 154 1.34 -3.12 -0.13
N LEU A 155 2.26 -3.03 -1.07
CA LEU A 155 2.28 -1.98 -2.09
C LEU A 155 2.21 -2.59 -3.47
N GLN A 156 1.24 -2.15 -4.27
CA GLN A 156 1.19 -2.40 -5.70
C GLN A 156 1.77 -1.21 -6.45
N CYS A 157 2.87 -1.43 -7.15
CA CYS A 157 3.49 -0.42 -8.01
C CYS A 157 4.14 -1.05 -9.24
N ARG A 158 4.39 -0.21 -10.25
CA ARG A 158 5.22 -0.56 -11.41
C ARG A 158 6.64 -0.14 -11.07
N LEU A 159 7.56 -1.09 -11.06
CA LEU A 159 8.97 -0.83 -10.76
C LEU A 159 9.79 -0.83 -12.04
N ASP A 160 10.66 0.16 -12.17
CA ASP A 160 11.92 0.01 -12.90
C ASP A 160 13.04 -0.25 -11.88
N GLN A 161 14.26 -0.46 -12.38
CA GLN A 161 15.41 -0.83 -11.56
C GLN A 161 15.74 0.22 -10.49
N GLU A 162 15.55 1.50 -10.82
CA GLU A 162 15.80 2.62 -9.92
C GLU A 162 14.78 2.66 -8.78
N LEU A 163 13.49 2.57 -9.11
CA LEU A 163 12.43 2.49 -8.10
C LEU A 163 12.58 1.23 -7.22
N GLU A 164 12.93 0.09 -7.80
CA GLU A 164 13.14 -1.14 -7.04
C GLU A 164 14.19 -0.97 -5.95
N GLN A 165 15.28 -0.27 -6.24
CA GLN A 165 16.30 0.06 -5.24
C GLN A 165 15.73 0.97 -4.14
N VAL A 166 14.99 2.02 -4.49
CA VAL A 166 14.37 2.94 -3.51
C VAL A 166 13.41 2.18 -2.58
N PHE A 167 12.60 1.29 -3.12
CA PHE A 167 11.69 0.46 -2.32
C PHE A 167 12.44 -0.49 -1.40
N ARG A 168 13.47 -1.18 -1.90
CA ARG A 168 14.29 -2.08 -1.10
C ARG A 168 15.00 -1.36 0.05
N GLU A 169 15.58 -0.19 -0.22
CA GLU A 169 16.19 0.66 0.81
C GLU A 169 15.17 1.16 1.85
N SER A 170 13.92 1.34 1.43
CA SER A 170 12.79 1.69 2.29
C SER A 170 12.21 0.50 3.06
N GLY A 171 12.78 -0.71 2.91
CA GLY A 171 12.39 -1.91 3.65
C GLY A 171 11.31 -2.77 2.98
N PHE A 172 11.02 -2.53 1.70
CA PHE A 172 10.10 -3.35 0.93
C PHE A 172 10.78 -4.56 0.29
N GLU A 173 10.10 -5.70 0.33
CA GLU A 173 10.52 -6.97 -0.26
C GLU A 173 9.40 -7.53 -1.14
N ASP A 174 9.70 -8.48 -2.02
CA ASP A 174 8.65 -9.13 -2.82
C ASP A 174 7.69 -9.94 -1.98
N ALA A 175 6.39 -9.66 -2.12
CA ALA A 175 5.35 -10.43 -1.46
C ALA A 175 5.03 -11.75 -2.18
N LEU A 176 5.33 -11.84 -3.48
CA LEU A 176 4.98 -12.99 -4.34
C LEU A 176 6.21 -13.81 -4.79
N GLY A 177 7.41 -13.40 -4.42
CA GLY A 177 8.67 -14.09 -4.73
C GLY A 177 9.11 -14.95 -3.57
N THR A 178 8.86 -16.26 -3.68
CA THR A 178 9.16 -17.33 -2.71
C THR A 178 8.50 -17.12 -1.33
N PRO A 179 7.71 -18.07 -0.81
CA PRO A 179 7.20 -17.95 0.55
C PRO A 179 8.40 -17.77 1.49
N PRO A 180 8.52 -16.63 2.19
CA PRO A 180 9.45 -16.56 3.28
C PRO A 180 8.97 -17.63 4.26
N GLY A 181 9.87 -18.52 4.66
CA GLY A 181 9.66 -19.30 5.88
C GLY A 181 9.07 -18.35 6.91
N LEU A 182 7.91 -18.71 7.45
CA LEU A 182 7.19 -17.94 8.45
C LEU A 182 8.20 -17.34 9.45
N PRO A 183 8.05 -16.07 9.86
CA PRO A 183 8.93 -15.49 10.86
C PRO A 183 9.02 -16.43 12.07
N GLN A 184 10.23 -16.89 12.42
CA GLN A 184 10.44 -17.91 13.47
C GLN A 184 9.90 -17.50 14.85
N TRP A 185 9.57 -16.23 15.07
CA TRP A 185 8.96 -15.74 16.31
C TRP A 185 7.47 -16.10 16.47
N VAL A 186 6.81 -16.64 15.43
CA VAL A 186 5.44 -17.19 15.53
C VAL A 186 5.43 -18.64 16.06
N SER A 187 6.59 -19.28 16.26
CA SER A 187 6.68 -20.60 16.94
C SER A 187 6.70 -20.50 18.47
N GLY A 188 6.41 -19.34 19.05
CA GLY A 188 6.31 -19.16 20.49
C GLY A 188 4.87 -19.00 20.99
N ALA A 189 4.07 -20.08 20.98
CA ALA A 189 3.06 -20.40 22.02
C ALA A 189 2.02 -21.44 21.55
N ALA A 190 2.33 -22.71 21.75
CA ALA A 190 1.43 -23.57 22.51
C ALA A 190 2.31 -24.30 23.52
N ALA A 191 2.31 -23.84 24.77
CA ALA A 191 2.88 -24.61 25.86
C ALA A 191 2.15 -25.97 25.89
N PRO A 192 2.86 -27.11 25.93
CA PRO A 192 2.20 -28.39 26.18
C PRO A 192 1.53 -28.30 27.55
N ALA A 193 0.22 -28.57 27.58
CA ALA A 193 -0.49 -28.85 28.81
C ALA A 193 0.30 -29.91 29.56
N GLN A 194 0.76 -29.57 30.77
CA GLN A 194 1.37 -30.55 31.67
C GLN A 194 0.34 -31.65 31.91
N ALA A 195 0.68 -32.86 31.47
CA ALA A 195 -0.06 -34.06 31.81
C ALA A 195 -0.07 -34.19 33.33
N GLY A 196 -1.26 -34.06 33.92
CA GLY A 196 -1.46 -34.40 35.33
C GLY A 196 -1.15 -35.89 35.54
N PRO A 197 -0.58 -36.27 36.70
CA PRO A 197 -0.31 -37.66 37.00
C PRO A 197 -1.62 -38.45 37.09
N ALA A 198 -1.59 -39.66 36.51
CA ALA A 198 -2.67 -40.63 36.53
C ALA A 198 -3.07 -41.01 37.97
N PRO A 199 -4.36 -41.30 38.22
CA PRO A 199 -4.81 -41.75 39.54
C PRO A 199 -4.29 -43.14 39.86
N GLU A 200 -3.66 -43.21 41.02
CA GLU A 200 -3.28 -44.39 41.78
C GLU A 200 -4.51 -45.28 42.01
N GLN A 201 -4.58 -46.41 41.31
CA GLN A 201 -5.53 -47.49 41.62
C GLN A 201 -5.00 -48.24 42.83
N ASP A 202 -5.56 -47.94 43.99
CA ASP A 202 -5.49 -48.76 45.19
C ASP A 202 -6.93 -49.13 45.62
N ARG A 203 -7.11 -50.39 46.03
CA ARG A 203 -8.29 -51.02 46.69
C ARG A 203 -9.44 -51.45 45.74
N SER A 204 -9.96 -52.67 45.77
CA SER A 204 -9.90 -53.81 46.71
C SER A 204 -10.19 -55.12 45.96
#